data_AF-A0A3D3XN17-F1
#
_entry.id   AF-A0A3D3XN17-F1
#
_cell.length_a   1.000
_cell.length_b   1.000
_cell.length_c   1.000
_cell.angle_alpha   90.00
_cell.angle_beta   90.00
_cell.angle_gamma   90.00
#
_symmetry.space_group_name_H-M   'P 1'
#
loop_
_entity.id
_entity.type
_entity.pdbx_description
1 polymer ?
#
loop_
_entity_poly.entity_id
_entity_poly.type
_entity_poly.pdbx_seq_one_letter_code
_entity_poly.pdbx_strand_id
1 'polypeptide(L)'
;MLLAINTTLIGQQKDDHNIKVKKVLLYPNDSIRIARSMGEKIDDRNLNRHKSGFVRFKEFGEIKNTDAIHTEENYFLIALKDRYQQYWALTLSAEGKPIEGFLLSSQMYYTGFDFHEFEARRYSPSVPYYFDPIEQQFEFSSIFKVILPDKHSTLIDNDFHLDETNNKRYVQVDEDGHFKNVHFVDSEPNFVLFDKFEIHSSFFEQNTGFKIAEISERESLDTIKVFFDLDQTMNLLRNDGFSGNLTLRFISKEPGTFSLFQRFNGGIGISGDGDFCDIQEPDFQSVWRALDMSYDIVDLYKYTQEEQRWNPNISIEDFKELVLKECGDYHYSFVDFIQTEEQIQSFCLVENIILKVVFSPNDGSARVTKYLVFVLANSC
;
A
#
# COMPACT_ATOMS: atom_id res chain seq x y z
N MET A 1 31.77 1.28 9.51
CA MET A 1 31.14 0.43 8.49
C MET A 1 31.14 1.25 7.21
N LEU A 2 31.61 0.67 6.08
CA LEU A 2 31.69 1.39 4.80
C LEU A 2 30.49 0.97 3.95
N LEU A 3 29.58 1.91 3.69
CA LEU A 3 28.48 1.68 2.77
C LEU A 3 28.81 2.37 1.44
N ALA A 4 28.71 1.63 0.35
CA ALA A 4 28.82 2.15 -1.00
C ALA A 4 27.39 2.29 -1.55
N ILE A 5 26.80 3.49 -1.48
CA ILE A 5 25.47 3.73 -2.03
C ILE A 5 25.62 3.96 -3.53
N ASN A 6 24.98 3.11 -4.33
CA ASN A 6 24.90 3.27 -5.78
C ASN A 6 23.76 4.26 -6.08
N THR A 7 24.08 5.44 -6.59
CA THR A 7 23.10 6.51 -6.87
C THR A 7 22.27 6.27 -8.14
N THR A 8 22.07 5.01 -8.54
CA THR A 8 21.32 4.65 -9.76
C THR A 8 19.90 4.18 -9.50
N LEU A 9 19.44 4.19 -8.24
CA LEU A 9 18.10 3.77 -7.88
C LEU A 9 17.26 5.00 -7.54
N ILE A 10 16.48 5.44 -8.53
CA ILE A 10 15.11 5.98 -8.50
C ILE A 10 14.96 6.91 -9.72
N GLY A 11 14.40 6.36 -10.80
CA GLY A 11 13.58 7.11 -11.75
C GLY A 11 14.16 8.33 -12.47
N GLN A 12 15.33 8.26 -13.10
CA GLN A 12 15.62 9.09 -14.28
C GLN A 12 16.38 8.27 -15.33
N GLN A 13 15.66 7.78 -16.33
CA GLN A 13 16.26 7.46 -17.63
C GLN A 13 16.55 8.79 -18.33
N LYS A 14 17.73 9.36 -18.07
CA LYS A 14 18.40 10.26 -19.01
C LYS A 14 19.90 10.32 -18.69
N ASP A 15 20.63 9.88 -19.71
CA ASP A 15 22.06 10.04 -19.94
C ASP A 15 23.04 9.22 -19.10
N ASP A 16 23.85 8.48 -19.87
CA ASP A 16 24.89 7.53 -19.50
C ASP A 16 26.11 8.26 -18.88
N HIS A 17 25.92 8.99 -17.78
CA HIS A 17 26.95 9.81 -17.14
C HIS A 17 27.13 9.46 -15.65
N ASN A 18 28.25 8.79 -15.36
CA ASN A 18 28.90 8.61 -14.05
C ASN A 18 28.00 8.18 -12.89
N ILE A 19 27.91 6.86 -12.68
CA ILE A 19 27.52 6.26 -11.40
C ILE A 19 28.48 6.76 -10.30
N LYS A 20 28.10 7.79 -9.55
CA LYS A 20 28.87 8.25 -8.39
C LYS A 20 28.52 7.39 -7.19
N VAL A 21 29.27 6.31 -7.00
CA VAL A 21 29.28 5.59 -5.73
C VAL A 21 29.83 6.51 -4.64
N LYS A 22 28.95 7.17 -3.88
CA LYS A 22 29.35 7.93 -2.70
C LYS A 22 29.54 6.94 -1.55
N LYS A 23 30.75 6.90 -0.99
CA LYS A 23 31.08 6.09 0.18
C LYS A 23 30.62 6.83 1.43
N VAL A 24 29.64 6.27 2.11
CA VAL A 24 29.17 6.74 3.42
C VAL A 24 30.01 6.04 4.49
N LEU A 25 30.65 6.85 5.34
CA LEU A 25 31.48 6.40 6.45
C LEU A 25 30.74 6.64 7.76
N LEU A 26 30.10 5.59 8.28
CA LEU A 26 29.45 5.62 9.59
C LEU A 26 30.26 4.82 10.61
N TYR A 27 30.60 5.47 11.72
CA TYR A 27 31.29 4.85 12.84
C TYR A 27 30.29 4.38 13.89
N PRO A 28 30.52 3.24 14.55
CA PRO A 28 29.62 2.70 15.58
C PRO A 28 29.26 3.68 16.72
N ASN A 29 30.13 4.66 16.99
CA ASN A 29 29.93 5.63 18.07
C ASN A 29 29.38 6.98 17.58
N ASP A 30 29.08 7.12 16.28
CA ASP A 30 28.43 8.32 15.78
C ASP A 30 27.08 8.50 16.49
N SER A 31 26.85 9.73 16.93
CA SER A 31 25.65 10.11 17.68
C SER A 31 24.67 10.77 16.74
N ILE A 32 23.50 10.18 16.60
CA ILE A 32 22.44 10.65 15.73
C ILE A 32 21.44 11.38 16.61
N ARG A 33 21.19 12.65 16.30
CA ARG A 33 20.21 13.45 17.03
C ARG A 33 18.80 12.96 16.69
N ILE A 34 17.97 12.76 17.71
CA ILE A 34 16.57 12.34 17.51
C ILE A 34 15.72 13.57 17.20
N ALA A 35 15.07 13.58 16.04
CA ALA A 35 14.07 14.58 15.69
C ALA A 35 12.83 14.40 16.58
N ARG A 36 12.41 15.47 17.25
CA ARG A 36 11.28 15.48 18.20
C ARG A 36 10.16 16.33 17.64
N SER A 37 9.20 15.71 16.98
CA SER A 37 8.27 16.50 16.15
C SER A 37 6.79 16.11 16.30
N MET A 38 6.46 14.98 16.94
CA MET A 38 5.07 14.48 16.99
C MET A 38 4.43 14.51 18.38
N GLY A 39 5.20 14.28 19.45
CA GLY A 39 4.70 14.37 20.83
C GLY A 39 3.75 13.25 21.25
N GLU A 40 3.91 12.04 20.69
CA GLU A 40 3.08 10.88 21.00
C GLU A 40 3.65 10.03 22.14
N LYS A 41 2.84 9.14 22.74
CA LYS A 41 3.30 8.17 23.75
C LYS A 41 4.49 7.34 23.27
N ILE A 42 4.52 6.97 21.98
CA ILE A 42 5.66 6.26 21.37
C ILE A 42 6.93 7.11 21.44
N ASP A 43 6.83 8.42 21.19
CA ASP A 43 7.96 9.33 21.28
C ASP A 43 8.42 9.52 22.72
N ASP A 44 7.50 9.65 23.69
CA ASP A 44 7.84 9.76 25.11
C ASP A 44 8.63 8.54 25.61
N ARG A 45 8.23 7.34 25.16
CA ARG A 45 8.97 6.11 25.45
C ARG A 45 10.34 6.10 24.80
N ASN A 46 10.44 6.57 23.56
CA ASN A 46 11.70 6.70 22.85
C ASN A 46 12.64 7.68 23.60
N LEU A 47 12.11 8.81 24.08
CA LEU A 47 12.83 9.77 24.91
C LEU A 47 13.31 9.16 26.23
N ASN A 48 12.50 8.32 26.87
CA ASN A 48 12.90 7.63 28.09
C ASN A 48 14.05 6.64 27.86
N ARG A 49 14.11 6.01 26.69
CA ARG A 49 15.24 5.14 26.28
C ARG A 49 16.49 5.97 25.94
N HIS A 50 16.31 7.07 25.25
CA HIS A 50 17.39 7.94 24.75
C HIS A 50 17.36 9.32 25.43
N LYS A 51 17.54 9.35 26.75
CA LYS A 51 17.42 10.58 27.56
C LYS A 51 18.33 11.73 27.11
N SER A 52 19.47 11.41 26.49
CA SER A 52 20.39 12.41 25.92
C SER A 52 19.81 13.14 24.70
N GLY A 53 18.75 12.60 24.07
CA GLY A 53 18.25 13.05 22.77
C GLY A 53 19.05 12.51 21.58
N PHE A 54 19.94 11.54 21.80
CA PHE A 54 20.76 10.92 20.76
C PHE A 54 20.68 9.39 20.81
N VAL A 55 20.69 8.77 19.63
CA VAL A 55 20.88 7.33 19.45
C VAL A 55 22.27 7.08 18.85
N ARG A 56 22.97 6.05 19.32
CA ARG A 56 24.29 5.70 18.77
C ARG A 56 24.10 4.81 17.55
N PHE A 57 24.91 5.03 16.53
CA PHE A 57 24.79 4.26 15.29
C PHE A 57 24.92 2.74 15.49
N LYS A 58 25.73 2.27 16.44
CA LYS A 58 25.84 0.84 16.80
C LYS A 58 24.55 0.19 17.30
N GLU A 59 23.51 0.96 17.59
CA GLU A 59 22.21 0.44 17.99
C GLU A 59 21.38 -0.02 16.77
N PHE A 60 21.80 0.31 15.56
CA PHE A 60 21.22 -0.15 14.30
C PHE A 60 21.88 -1.42 13.77
N GLY A 61 21.14 -2.14 12.94
CA GLY A 61 21.64 -3.27 12.16
C GLY A 61 22.68 -2.86 11.11
N GLU A 62 23.27 -3.86 10.47
CA GLU A 62 24.12 -3.64 9.29
C GLU A 62 23.33 -2.97 8.17
N ILE A 63 23.90 -1.92 7.57
CA ILE A 63 23.27 -1.21 6.45
C ILE A 63 23.47 -2.00 5.16
N LYS A 64 22.38 -2.17 4.42
CA LYS A 64 22.32 -2.74 3.09
C LYS A 64 21.96 -1.67 2.08
N ASN A 65 22.26 -1.91 0.81
CA ASN A 65 21.88 -1.00 -0.28
C ASN A 65 20.35 -0.84 -0.38
N THR A 66 19.58 -1.85 0.04
CA THR A 66 18.11 -1.81 0.11
C THR A 66 17.57 -0.87 1.18
N ASP A 67 18.42 -0.38 2.09
CA ASP A 67 18.02 0.50 3.18
C ASP A 67 18.03 1.98 2.75
N ALA A 68 18.63 2.29 1.60
CA ALA A 68 18.58 3.63 1.02
C ALA A 68 17.19 3.87 0.42
N ILE A 69 16.51 4.91 0.92
CA ILE A 69 15.15 5.26 0.50
C ILE A 69 15.19 6.40 -0.53
N HIS A 70 16.05 7.38 -0.31
CA HIS A 70 16.12 8.57 -1.16
C HIS A 70 17.51 9.20 -1.13
N THR A 71 17.89 9.89 -2.21
CA THR A 71 19.15 10.62 -2.29
C THR A 71 18.90 11.98 -2.92
N GLU A 72 19.35 13.02 -2.23
CA GLU A 72 19.38 14.40 -2.72
C GLU A 72 20.82 14.90 -2.85
N GLU A 73 21.00 16.10 -3.38
CA GLU A 73 22.32 16.72 -3.49
C GLU A 73 23.02 16.82 -2.12
N ASN A 74 22.27 17.23 -1.10
CA ASN A 74 22.76 17.58 0.23
C ASN A 74 22.70 16.43 1.25
N TYR A 75 21.80 15.46 1.06
CA TYR A 75 21.61 14.39 2.04
C TYR A 75 21.23 13.04 1.42
N PHE A 76 21.43 11.99 2.21
CA PHE A 76 20.93 10.64 1.98
C PHE A 76 19.90 10.29 3.03
N LEU A 77 18.81 9.67 2.61
CA LEU A 77 17.80 9.13 3.48
C LEU A 77 17.90 7.61 3.50
N ILE A 78 18.08 7.05 4.68
CA ILE A 78 18.09 5.60 4.88
C ILE A 78 17.07 5.21 5.94
N ALA A 79 16.52 3.99 5.84
CA ALA A 79 15.69 3.40 6.89
C ALA A 79 16.31 2.14 7.44
N LEU A 80 16.45 2.08 8.76
CA LEU A 80 17.09 0.99 9.46
C LEU A 80 16.27 0.50 10.63
N LYS A 81 16.45 -0.78 10.95
CA LYS A 81 16.01 -1.34 12.24
C LYS A 81 17.05 -1.10 13.31
N ASP A 82 16.59 -0.72 14.49
CA ASP A 82 17.40 -0.75 15.69
C ASP A 82 17.37 -2.14 16.36
N ARG A 83 18.15 -2.29 17.44
CA ARG A 83 18.21 -3.50 18.27
C ARG A 83 16.88 -3.88 18.92
N TYR A 84 15.94 -2.94 19.00
CA TYR A 84 14.59 -3.14 19.53
C TYR A 84 13.57 -3.46 18.43
N GLN A 85 14.03 -3.70 17.20
CA GLN A 85 13.21 -3.96 16.02
C GLN A 85 12.31 -2.78 15.62
N GLN A 86 12.64 -1.57 16.05
CA GLN A 86 11.96 -0.34 15.63
C GLN A 86 12.57 0.16 14.33
N TYR A 87 11.75 0.66 13.42
CA TYR A 87 12.24 1.27 12.18
C TYR A 87 12.47 2.76 12.36
N TRP A 88 13.59 3.23 11.85
CA TRP A 88 14.02 4.62 11.93
C TRP A 88 14.40 5.13 10.56
N ALA A 89 13.98 6.35 10.22
CA ALA A 89 14.55 7.14 9.14
C ALA A 89 15.77 7.87 9.67
N LEU A 90 16.91 7.78 8.98
CA LEU A 90 18.12 8.52 9.30
C LEU A 90 18.50 9.36 8.08
N THR A 91 18.79 10.63 8.31
CA THR A 91 19.35 11.52 7.30
C THR A 91 20.84 11.67 7.54
N LEU A 92 21.61 11.57 6.46
CA LEU A 92 23.06 11.71 6.45
C LEU A 92 23.44 12.81 5.48
N SER A 93 24.43 13.65 5.81
CA SER A 93 24.93 14.65 4.87
C SER A 93 25.58 13.99 3.64
N ALA A 94 25.85 14.78 2.60
CA ALA A 94 26.56 14.33 1.41
C ALA A 94 27.94 13.68 1.72
N GLU A 95 28.57 14.03 2.84
CA GLU A 95 29.81 13.44 3.36
C GLU A 95 29.60 12.21 4.24
N GLY A 96 28.36 11.76 4.42
CA GLY A 96 28.00 10.59 5.20
C GLY A 96 27.95 10.80 6.71
N LYS A 97 27.87 12.05 7.18
CA LYS A 97 27.73 12.35 8.62
C LYS A 97 26.26 12.35 9.02
N PRO A 98 25.88 11.77 10.17
CA PRO A 98 24.50 11.85 10.61
C PRO A 98 24.02 13.28 10.86
N ILE A 99 22.83 13.58 10.35
CA ILE A 99 22.10 14.82 10.59
C ILE A 99 21.13 14.55 11.73
N GLU A 100 20.02 13.86 11.44
CA GLU A 100 18.98 13.51 12.42
C GLU A 100 18.39 12.13 12.15
N GLY A 101 17.66 11.62 13.14
CA GLY A 101 16.94 10.36 13.07
C GLY A 101 15.51 10.53 13.56
N PHE A 102 14.56 9.92 12.86
CA PHE A 102 13.15 9.93 13.19
C PHE A 102 12.63 8.50 13.32
N LEU A 103 11.85 8.24 14.38
CA LEU A 103 11.26 6.93 14.62
C LEU A 103 10.06 6.73 13.69
N LEU A 104 10.17 5.88 12.68
CA LEU A 104 9.11 5.64 11.69
C LEU A 104 8.08 4.64 12.18
N SER A 105 8.53 3.53 12.77
CA SER A 105 7.63 2.47 13.18
C SER A 105 8.10 1.82 14.47
N SER A 106 7.13 1.57 15.34
CA SER A 106 7.30 0.83 16.58
C SER A 106 6.00 0.14 16.90
N GLN A 107 6.08 -1.03 17.53
CA GLN A 107 4.91 -1.77 18.02
C GLN A 107 5.12 -2.12 19.49
N MET A 108 4.07 -1.98 20.29
CA MET A 108 4.07 -2.27 21.72
C MET A 108 2.79 -3.03 22.07
N TYR A 109 2.94 -4.01 22.95
CA TYR A 109 1.84 -4.83 23.44
C TYR A 109 1.88 -4.88 24.96
N TYR A 110 0.77 -4.52 25.58
CA TYR A 110 0.63 -4.43 27.03
C TYR A 110 -0.40 -5.46 27.51
N THR A 111 0.04 -6.34 28.39
CA THR A 111 -0.84 -7.36 28.98
C THR A 111 -1.44 -6.86 30.29
N GLY A 112 -2.74 -6.57 30.29
CA GLY A 112 -3.55 -6.45 31.51
C GLY A 112 -4.30 -7.75 31.83
N PHE A 113 -4.98 -7.77 32.97
CA PHE A 113 -5.80 -8.92 33.39
C PHE A 113 -7.14 -8.98 32.63
N ASP A 114 -7.82 -7.82 32.50
CA ASP A 114 -9.14 -7.73 31.86
C ASP A 114 -9.06 -7.43 30.36
N PHE A 115 -7.98 -6.78 29.92
CA PHE A 115 -7.76 -6.41 28.52
C PHE A 115 -6.26 -6.25 28.23
N HIS A 116 -5.91 -6.30 26.95
CA HIS A 116 -4.59 -5.92 26.46
C HIS A 116 -4.69 -4.64 25.64
N GLU A 117 -3.60 -3.86 25.60
CA GLU A 117 -3.48 -2.68 24.75
C GLU A 117 -2.39 -2.91 23.71
N PHE A 118 -2.69 -2.62 22.45
CA PHE A 118 -1.73 -2.60 21.37
C PHE A 118 -1.58 -1.17 20.85
N GLU A 119 -0.34 -0.67 20.93
CA GLU A 119 0.04 0.65 20.46
C GLU A 119 1.11 0.53 19.38
N ALA A 120 0.90 1.14 18.22
CA ALA A 120 1.87 1.10 17.14
C ALA A 120 1.93 2.38 16.31
N ARG A 121 3.00 2.47 15.53
CA ARG A 121 3.16 3.40 14.41
C ARG A 121 3.51 2.56 13.19
N ARG A 122 2.71 2.59 12.12
CA ARG A 122 3.04 1.96 10.84
C ARG A 122 2.21 2.54 9.70
N TYR A 123 2.65 2.35 8.46
CA TYR A 123 1.93 2.80 7.27
C TYR A 123 0.72 1.92 6.92
N SER A 124 0.92 0.60 6.92
CA SER A 124 -0.12 -0.38 6.64
C SER A 124 0.13 -1.68 7.41
N PRO A 125 -0.83 -2.64 7.43
CA PRO A 125 -0.63 -3.96 8.03
C PRO A 125 0.60 -4.70 7.51
N SER A 126 0.90 -4.58 6.20
CA SER A 126 2.02 -5.29 5.58
C SER A 126 3.31 -4.47 5.48
N VAL A 127 3.24 -3.13 5.57
CA VAL A 127 4.39 -2.23 5.36
C VAL A 127 4.57 -1.25 6.53
N PRO A 128 5.78 -1.18 7.12
CA PRO A 128 6.03 -0.34 8.30
C PRO A 128 5.97 1.16 8.01
N TYR A 129 6.36 1.62 6.82
CA TYR A 129 6.35 3.04 6.45
C TYR A 129 6.23 3.19 4.92
N TYR A 130 5.72 4.33 4.47
CA TYR A 130 5.77 4.78 3.07
C TYR A 130 6.50 6.10 3.00
N PHE A 131 7.26 6.32 1.92
CA PHE A 131 7.94 7.57 1.65
C PHE A 131 7.61 8.02 0.24
N ASP A 132 7.00 9.20 0.12
CA ASP A 132 6.79 9.89 -1.14
C ASP A 132 8.06 10.70 -1.48
N PRO A 133 8.82 10.33 -2.52
CA PRO A 133 10.03 11.05 -2.90
C PRO A 133 9.76 12.39 -3.61
N ILE A 134 8.55 12.63 -4.11
CA ILE A 134 8.16 13.89 -4.76
C ILE A 134 7.90 14.94 -3.67
N GLU A 135 7.08 14.60 -2.69
CA GLU A 135 6.76 15.48 -1.55
C GLU A 135 7.83 15.41 -0.43
N GLN A 136 8.85 14.56 -0.61
CA GLN A 136 9.87 14.22 0.38
C GLN A 136 9.28 13.91 1.76
N GLN A 137 8.24 13.08 1.79
CA GLN A 137 7.36 12.95 2.94
C GLN A 137 7.16 11.49 3.35
N PHE A 138 7.29 11.21 4.64
CA PHE A 138 6.83 9.96 5.21
C PHE A 138 5.34 10.01 5.53
N GLU A 139 4.63 8.95 5.19
CA GLU A 139 3.26 8.70 5.64
C GLU A 139 3.23 7.47 6.55
N PHE A 140 2.49 7.57 7.66
CA PHE A 140 2.14 6.45 8.52
C PHE A 140 0.95 6.80 9.40
N SER A 141 0.51 5.86 10.22
CA SER A 141 -0.66 6.00 11.09
C SER A 141 -0.29 5.68 12.53
N SER A 142 -0.99 6.30 13.47
CA SER A 142 -0.89 5.99 14.89
C SER A 142 -1.97 4.98 15.24
N ILE A 143 -1.57 3.86 15.83
CA ILE A 143 -2.46 2.73 16.10
C ILE A 143 -2.68 2.63 17.59
N PHE A 144 -3.95 2.53 17.97
CA PHE A 144 -4.37 2.20 19.32
C PHE A 144 -5.52 1.21 19.25
N LYS A 145 -5.30 0.02 19.81
CA LYS A 145 -6.26 -1.09 19.85
C LYS A 145 -6.36 -1.59 21.29
N VAL A 146 -7.58 -1.87 21.74
CA VAL A 146 -7.85 -2.52 23.03
C VAL A 146 -8.51 -3.85 22.71
N ILE A 147 -7.88 -4.94 23.16
CA ILE A 147 -8.26 -6.29 22.78
C ILE A 147 -8.50 -7.16 24.02
N LEU A 148 -9.33 -8.17 23.85
CA LEU A 148 -9.54 -9.19 24.86
C LEU A 148 -8.29 -10.08 25.02
N PRO A 149 -8.03 -10.62 26.23
CA PRO A 149 -6.96 -11.58 26.49
C PRO A 149 -7.24 -12.98 25.91
N ASP A 150 -7.59 -13.07 24.63
CA ASP A 150 -7.90 -14.33 23.95
C ASP A 150 -6.89 -14.69 22.85
N LYS A 151 -7.06 -15.87 22.24
CA LYS A 151 -6.19 -16.37 21.17
C LYS A 151 -6.44 -15.68 19.82
N HIS A 152 -7.52 -14.93 19.69
CA HIS A 152 -7.95 -14.31 18.45
C HIS A 152 -7.68 -12.81 18.42
N SER A 153 -7.18 -12.24 19.53
CA SER A 153 -6.94 -10.81 19.69
C SER A 153 -8.17 -9.97 19.38
N THR A 154 -9.33 -10.43 19.87
CA THR A 154 -10.63 -9.81 19.60
C THR A 154 -10.66 -8.38 20.11
N LEU A 155 -11.07 -7.42 19.26
CA LEU A 155 -11.24 -6.03 19.67
C LEU A 155 -12.41 -5.89 20.65
N ILE A 156 -12.25 -5.01 21.65
CA ILE A 156 -13.31 -4.75 22.63
C ILE A 156 -14.44 -3.91 22.02
N ASP A 157 -14.10 -2.94 21.18
CA ASP A 157 -15.05 -2.08 20.49
C ASP A 157 -14.47 -1.66 19.12
N ASN A 158 -15.11 -2.10 18.04
CA ASN A 158 -14.66 -1.80 16.69
C ASN A 158 -14.71 -0.29 16.36
N ASP A 159 -15.48 0.53 17.07
CA ASP A 159 -15.55 1.96 16.78
C ASP A 159 -14.53 2.77 17.61
N PHE A 160 -13.97 2.20 18.68
CA PHE A 160 -13.11 2.90 19.64
C PHE A 160 -11.60 2.69 19.41
N HIS A 161 -11.16 2.69 18.14
CA HIS A 161 -9.75 2.40 17.80
C HIS A 161 -9.19 3.31 16.72
N LEU A 162 -7.92 3.69 16.86
CA LEU A 162 -7.15 4.39 15.83
C LEU A 162 -6.38 3.39 14.98
N ASP A 163 -6.44 3.56 13.66
CA ASP A 163 -5.73 2.75 12.67
C ASP A 163 -5.54 3.44 11.32
N GLU A 164 -4.99 2.70 10.37
CA GLU A 164 -4.60 3.19 9.05
C GLU A 164 -5.75 3.70 8.18
N THR A 165 -7.01 3.43 8.56
CA THR A 165 -8.18 3.90 7.81
C THR A 165 -8.76 5.21 8.33
N ASN A 166 -8.47 5.59 9.57
CA ASN A 166 -9.07 6.79 10.18
C ASN A 166 -8.07 7.87 10.57
N ASN A 167 -6.77 7.58 10.51
CA ASN A 167 -5.78 8.57 10.89
C ASN A 167 -4.49 8.44 10.10
N LYS A 168 -3.96 9.58 9.67
CA LYS A 168 -2.71 9.68 8.94
C LYS A 168 -1.81 10.76 9.55
N ARG A 169 -0.52 10.44 9.59
CA ARG A 169 0.56 11.27 10.09
C ARG A 169 1.56 11.43 8.98
N TYR A 170 2.03 12.66 8.84
CA TYR A 170 2.97 13.02 7.79
C TYR A 170 4.18 13.73 8.38
N VAL A 171 5.36 13.41 7.87
CA VAL A 171 6.62 14.04 8.28
C VAL A 171 7.47 14.30 7.04
N GLN A 172 7.76 15.58 6.76
CA GLN A 172 8.60 15.94 5.62
C GLN A 172 10.08 15.95 6.00
N VAL A 173 10.92 15.68 5.01
CA VAL A 173 12.36 15.95 5.04
C VAL A 173 12.59 17.19 4.19
N ASP A 174 13.41 18.12 4.67
CA ASP A 174 13.76 19.30 3.88
C ASP A 174 15.03 19.14 3.05
N GLU A 175 15.32 20.17 2.25
CA GLU A 175 16.49 20.23 1.36
C GLU A 175 17.84 20.07 2.09
N ASP A 176 17.88 20.29 3.41
CA ASP A 176 19.05 20.14 4.27
C ASP A 176 19.05 18.81 5.03
N GLY A 177 18.05 17.94 4.82
CA GLY A 177 17.93 16.65 5.47
C GLY A 177 17.36 16.70 6.88
N HIS A 178 16.65 17.76 7.26
CA HIS A 178 15.99 17.88 8.56
C HIS A 178 14.51 17.48 8.50
N PHE A 179 14.05 16.76 9.53
CA PHE A 179 12.64 16.36 9.65
C PHE A 179 11.80 17.53 10.14
N LYS A 180 10.78 17.92 9.37
CA LYS A 180 9.91 19.08 9.66
C LYS A 180 8.46 18.86 9.23
N ASN A 181 7.64 19.90 9.42
CA ASN A 181 6.25 20.00 8.92
C ASN A 181 5.37 18.80 9.30
N VAL A 182 5.45 18.39 10.56
CA VAL A 182 4.60 17.32 11.08
C VAL A 182 3.17 17.78 11.12
N HIS A 183 2.30 17.03 10.44
CA HIS A 183 0.87 17.27 10.49
C HIS A 183 0.10 15.96 10.57
N PHE A 184 -1.17 16.12 10.91
CA PHE A 184 -2.08 15.05 11.26
C PHE A 184 -3.40 15.26 10.55
N VAL A 185 -3.90 14.19 9.97
CA VAL A 185 -5.22 14.12 9.37
C VAL A 185 -5.99 13.04 10.11
N ASP A 186 -7.04 13.46 10.79
CA ASP A 186 -8.08 12.57 11.32
C ASP A 186 -9.23 12.59 10.33
N SER A 187 -9.69 11.43 9.89
CA SER A 187 -10.80 11.33 8.94
C SER A 187 -11.75 10.22 9.35
N GLU A 188 -13.04 10.46 9.16
CA GLU A 188 -14.01 9.38 9.14
C GLU A 188 -13.87 8.67 7.79
N PRO A 189 -13.42 7.39 7.75
CA PRO A 189 -13.28 6.69 6.48
C PRO A 189 -14.63 6.57 5.79
N ASN A 190 -14.60 6.63 4.46
CA ASN A 190 -15.75 6.22 3.67
C ASN A 190 -15.94 4.72 3.81
N PHE A 191 -17.17 4.26 3.59
CA PHE A 191 -17.50 2.85 3.77
C PHE A 191 -18.47 2.33 2.70
N VAL A 192 -18.41 1.02 2.52
CA VAL A 192 -19.34 0.21 1.76
C VAL A 192 -20.13 -0.65 2.73
N LEU A 193 -21.46 -0.59 2.63
CA LEU A 193 -22.37 -1.29 3.53
C LEU A 193 -22.83 -2.62 2.91
N PHE A 194 -22.58 -3.72 3.61
CA PHE A 194 -23.28 -4.99 3.41
C PHE A 194 -24.32 -5.20 4.51
N ASP A 195 -25.20 -6.18 4.32
CA ASP A 195 -26.22 -6.59 5.30
C ASP A 195 -25.62 -6.87 6.69
N LYS A 196 -24.54 -7.67 6.74
CA LYS A 196 -23.92 -8.18 7.98
C LYS A 196 -22.70 -7.41 8.48
N PHE A 197 -22.07 -6.61 7.63
CA PHE A 197 -20.82 -5.92 7.96
C PHE A 197 -20.62 -4.69 7.06
N GLU A 198 -19.66 -3.88 7.42
CA GLU A 198 -19.21 -2.70 6.69
C GLU A 198 -17.73 -2.86 6.34
N ILE A 199 -17.34 -2.29 5.21
CA ILE A 199 -15.94 -2.19 4.79
C ILE A 199 -15.59 -0.71 4.72
N HIS A 200 -14.59 -0.30 5.47
CA HIS A 200 -14.14 1.08 5.61
C HIS A 200 -12.79 1.27 4.90
N SER A 201 -12.61 2.40 4.23
CA SER A 201 -11.33 2.78 3.64
C SER A 201 -11.27 4.27 3.29
N SER A 202 -10.07 4.84 3.33
CA SER A 202 -9.80 6.20 2.88
C SER A 202 -9.95 6.36 1.36
N PHE A 203 -9.74 5.31 0.55
CA PHE A 203 -9.83 5.40 -0.91
C PHE A 203 -11.25 5.21 -1.46
N PHE A 204 -12.27 5.01 -0.60
CA PHE A 204 -13.67 4.99 -1.03
C PHE A 204 -14.25 6.40 -1.32
N GLU A 205 -13.40 7.36 -1.66
CA GLU A 205 -13.76 8.69 -2.13
C GLU A 205 -13.97 8.65 -3.65
N GLN A 206 -15.09 9.17 -4.16
CA GLN A 206 -15.18 9.48 -5.59
C GLN A 206 -14.41 10.77 -5.89
N ASN A 207 -13.71 10.83 -7.01
CA ASN A 207 -13.00 12.04 -7.51
C ASN A 207 -13.89 13.28 -7.73
N THR A 208 -15.20 13.17 -7.48
CA THR A 208 -16.20 14.22 -7.64
C THR A 208 -16.76 14.74 -6.31
N GLY A 209 -16.23 14.31 -5.16
CA GLY A 209 -16.68 14.78 -3.84
C GLY A 209 -17.98 14.15 -3.34
N PHE A 210 -18.47 13.09 -4.00
CA PHE A 210 -19.60 12.30 -3.54
C PHE A 210 -19.10 11.04 -2.79
N LYS A 211 -19.70 10.77 -1.63
CA LYS A 211 -19.42 9.54 -0.87
C LYS A 211 -19.96 8.34 -1.65
N ILE A 212 -19.18 7.25 -1.76
CA ILE A 212 -19.68 5.94 -2.26
C ILE A 212 -20.86 5.42 -1.42
N ALA A 213 -21.07 6.00 -0.22
CA ALA A 213 -22.15 5.73 0.72
C ALA A 213 -23.58 5.74 0.12
N GLU A 214 -23.81 6.34 -1.05
CA GLU A 214 -25.13 6.43 -1.70
C GLU A 214 -25.44 5.33 -2.74
N ILE A 215 -24.80 4.15 -2.67
CA ILE A 215 -25.36 2.92 -3.30
C ILE A 215 -26.45 2.28 -2.39
N SER A 216 -26.77 2.92 -1.26
CA SER A 216 -27.56 2.40 -0.14
C SER A 216 -29.08 2.51 -0.25
N GLU A 217 -29.68 2.40 -1.43
CA GLU A 217 -31.15 2.30 -1.55
C GLU A 217 -31.70 1.10 -2.34
N ARG A 218 -30.86 0.15 -2.79
CA ARG A 218 -31.39 -0.98 -3.59
C ARG A 218 -30.81 -2.34 -3.20
N GLU A 219 -31.64 -3.06 -2.44
CA GLU A 219 -31.60 -4.52 -2.20
C GLU A 219 -30.29 -5.08 -1.63
N SER A 220 -30.35 -6.22 -0.95
CA SER A 220 -29.15 -6.87 -0.41
C SER A 220 -28.28 -7.38 -1.57
N LEU A 221 -27.40 -6.54 -2.10
CA LEU A 221 -26.51 -6.94 -3.17
C LEU A 221 -25.43 -7.87 -2.60
N ASP A 222 -25.35 -9.08 -3.15
CA ASP A 222 -24.23 -9.99 -2.89
C ASP A 222 -22.92 -9.48 -3.50
N THR A 223 -22.99 -8.50 -4.40
CA THR A 223 -21.86 -7.91 -5.11
C THR A 223 -21.98 -6.40 -5.20
N ILE A 224 -20.93 -5.68 -4.79
CA ILE A 224 -20.81 -4.22 -4.94
C ILE A 224 -19.64 -3.92 -5.87
N LYS A 225 -19.83 -3.00 -6.82
CA LYS A 225 -18.77 -2.53 -7.73
C LYS A 225 -18.28 -1.15 -7.27
N VAL A 226 -16.97 -0.99 -7.23
CA VAL A 226 -16.28 0.28 -6.96
C VAL A 226 -15.43 0.57 -8.18
N PHE A 227 -15.57 1.76 -8.75
CA PHE A 227 -14.83 2.19 -9.94
C PHE A 227 -13.61 2.99 -9.50
N PHE A 228 -12.44 2.55 -9.93
CA PHE A 228 -11.18 3.22 -9.63
C PHE A 228 -10.84 4.22 -10.71
N ASP A 229 -10.24 5.32 -10.29
CA ASP A 229 -9.52 6.20 -11.22
C ASP A 229 -8.16 5.59 -11.61
N LEU A 230 -7.40 6.31 -12.43
CA LEU A 230 -6.09 5.88 -12.87
C LEU A 230 -5.10 5.77 -11.70
N ASP A 231 -5.04 6.72 -10.77
CA ASP A 231 -4.07 6.71 -9.67
C ASP A 231 -4.31 5.52 -8.72
N GLN A 232 -5.57 5.26 -8.37
CA GLN A 232 -6.01 4.10 -7.59
C GLN A 232 -5.72 2.79 -8.32
N THR A 233 -5.95 2.75 -9.64
CA THR A 233 -5.60 1.60 -10.48
C THR A 233 -4.09 1.35 -10.45
N MET A 234 -3.27 2.40 -10.59
CA MET A 234 -1.82 2.30 -10.55
C MET A 234 -1.33 1.78 -9.19
N ASN A 235 -1.95 2.20 -8.08
CA ASN A 235 -1.62 1.71 -6.74
C ASN A 235 -1.84 0.20 -6.56
N LEU A 236 -2.79 -0.42 -7.27
CA LEU A 236 -3.01 -1.87 -7.23
C LEU A 236 -2.17 -2.67 -8.23
N LEU A 237 -1.93 -2.10 -9.42
CA LEU A 237 -1.25 -2.80 -10.51
C LEU A 237 0.27 -2.61 -10.51
N ARG A 238 0.80 -1.63 -9.76
CA ARG A 238 2.24 -1.45 -9.58
C ARG A 238 2.67 -1.82 -8.18
N ASN A 239 3.87 -2.39 -8.11
CA ASN A 239 4.57 -2.67 -6.87
C ASN A 239 5.93 -1.97 -6.90
N ASP A 240 5.88 -0.65 -7.04
CA ASP A 240 7.05 0.23 -7.00
C ASP A 240 6.98 1.19 -5.80
N GLY A 241 8.05 1.94 -5.57
CA GLY A 241 8.17 2.84 -4.42
C GLY A 241 7.20 4.02 -4.41
N PHE A 242 6.45 4.24 -5.49
CA PHE A 242 5.44 5.30 -5.60
C PHE A 242 4.01 4.75 -5.41
N SER A 243 3.85 3.42 -5.38
CA SER A 243 2.55 2.79 -5.20
C SER A 243 2.20 2.68 -3.71
N GLY A 244 1.16 3.40 -3.28
CA GLY A 244 0.62 3.31 -1.93
C GLY A 244 -0.12 1.98 -1.69
N ASN A 245 -0.23 1.54 -0.43
CA ASN A 245 -1.08 0.39 -0.10
C ASN A 245 -2.54 0.82 0.01
N LEU A 246 -3.43 -0.01 -0.51
CA LEU A 246 -4.86 0.16 -0.35
C LEU A 246 -5.35 -0.71 0.82
N THR A 247 -5.53 -0.06 1.97
CA THR A 247 -5.92 -0.71 3.23
C THR A 247 -7.44 -0.67 3.42
N LEU A 248 -8.01 -1.80 3.82
CA LEU A 248 -9.42 -1.96 4.15
C LEU A 248 -9.58 -2.35 5.62
N ARG A 249 -10.61 -1.82 6.26
CA ARG A 249 -11.04 -2.21 7.60
C ARG A 249 -12.44 -2.83 7.54
N PHE A 250 -12.64 -3.93 8.24
CA PHE A 250 -13.90 -4.65 8.29
C PHE A 250 -14.56 -4.44 9.65
N ILE A 251 -15.85 -4.10 9.66
CA ILE A 251 -16.62 -3.92 10.90
C ILE A 251 -17.85 -4.82 10.81
N SER A 252 -17.89 -5.87 11.62
CA SER A 252 -19.05 -6.76 11.68
C SER A 252 -20.16 -6.17 12.56
N LYS A 253 -21.42 -6.29 12.15
CA LYS A 253 -22.58 -5.85 12.95
C LYS A 253 -22.94 -6.86 14.05
N GLU A 254 -22.47 -8.10 13.90
CA GLU A 254 -22.61 -9.18 14.87
C GLU A 254 -21.26 -9.86 15.10
N PRO A 255 -21.02 -10.52 16.25
CA PRO A 255 -19.77 -11.23 16.49
C PRO A 255 -19.53 -12.34 15.47
N GLY A 256 -18.37 -12.32 14.84
CA GLY A 256 -17.98 -13.31 13.84
C GLY A 256 -16.53 -13.15 13.39
N THR A 257 -16.16 -13.87 12.34
CA THR A 257 -14.82 -13.83 11.76
C THR A 257 -14.89 -13.68 10.24
N PHE A 258 -13.86 -13.05 9.67
CA PHE A 258 -13.73 -12.87 8.22
C PHE A 258 -12.69 -13.82 7.63
N SER A 259 -12.96 -14.31 6.42
CA SER A 259 -11.98 -14.93 5.55
C SER A 259 -12.04 -14.26 4.19
N LEU A 260 -10.90 -13.75 3.73
CA LEU A 260 -10.81 -12.91 2.55
C LEU A 260 -10.03 -13.61 1.44
N PHE A 261 -10.54 -13.50 0.22
CA PHE A 261 -9.88 -14.03 -0.97
C PHE A 261 -9.91 -12.99 -2.08
N GLN A 262 -8.78 -12.80 -2.76
CA GLN A 262 -8.65 -11.87 -3.87
C GLN A 262 -8.26 -12.60 -5.15
N ARG A 263 -8.84 -12.20 -6.27
CA ARG A 263 -8.38 -12.57 -7.61
C ARG A 263 -8.49 -11.35 -8.54
N PHE A 264 -7.89 -11.42 -9.71
CA PHE A 264 -8.17 -10.48 -10.78
C PHE A 264 -8.81 -11.21 -11.97
N ASN A 265 -9.59 -10.46 -12.74
CA ASN A 265 -10.01 -10.89 -14.07
C ASN A 265 -9.24 -10.07 -15.11
N GLY A 266 -8.79 -10.76 -16.15
CA GLY A 266 -8.14 -10.15 -17.31
C GLY A 266 -9.04 -10.18 -18.54
N GLY A 267 -8.84 -9.20 -19.40
CA GLY A 267 -9.53 -9.07 -20.68
C GLY A 267 -8.61 -8.43 -21.72
N ILE A 268 -9.13 -8.29 -22.94
CA ILE A 268 -8.37 -7.75 -24.06
C ILE A 268 -8.94 -6.39 -24.41
N GLY A 269 -8.09 -5.36 -24.37
CA GLY A 269 -8.47 -4.01 -24.77
C GLY A 269 -7.54 -3.42 -25.81
N ILE A 270 -8.13 -2.77 -26.81
CA ILE A 270 -7.42 -2.06 -27.87
C ILE A 270 -7.59 -0.57 -27.64
N SER A 271 -6.50 0.10 -27.23
CA SER A 271 -6.47 1.55 -27.08
C SER A 271 -6.14 2.21 -28.42
N GLY A 272 -7.04 3.07 -28.90
CA GLY A 272 -6.80 4.01 -29.98
C GLY A 272 -6.50 5.43 -29.47
N ASP A 273 -6.44 6.38 -30.40
CA ASP A 273 -6.27 7.81 -30.09
C ASP A 273 -7.59 8.40 -29.54
N GLY A 274 -7.80 8.26 -28.23
CA GLY A 274 -8.97 8.79 -27.52
C GLY A 274 -10.24 7.93 -27.66
N ASP A 275 -10.10 6.70 -28.16
CA ASP A 275 -11.13 5.67 -28.16
C ASP A 275 -10.55 4.37 -27.61
N PHE A 276 -11.38 3.56 -26.97
CA PHE A 276 -10.97 2.32 -26.32
C PHE A 276 -12.03 1.24 -26.55
N CYS A 277 -11.61 0.10 -27.09
CA CYS A 277 -12.49 -1.04 -27.32
C CYS A 277 -12.10 -2.23 -26.45
N ASP A 278 -13.04 -2.71 -25.64
CA ASP A 278 -12.95 -3.97 -24.89
C ASP A 278 -13.55 -5.14 -25.67
N ILE A 279 -12.76 -6.19 -25.85
CA ILE A 279 -13.20 -7.45 -26.43
C ILE A 279 -13.74 -8.34 -25.31
N GLN A 280 -14.95 -8.88 -25.49
CA GLN A 280 -15.66 -9.58 -24.42
C GLN A 280 -15.10 -10.96 -24.10
N GLU A 281 -14.60 -11.69 -25.10
CA GLU A 281 -13.99 -13.00 -24.94
C GLU A 281 -12.76 -13.13 -25.85
N PRO A 282 -11.69 -13.83 -25.44
CA PRO A 282 -11.59 -14.65 -24.22
C PRO A 282 -11.34 -13.84 -22.94
N ASP A 283 -11.97 -14.26 -21.84
CA ASP A 283 -11.74 -13.74 -20.50
C ASP A 283 -10.73 -14.60 -19.71
N PHE A 284 -10.02 -13.98 -18.78
CA PHE A 284 -9.10 -14.67 -17.88
C PHE A 284 -9.49 -14.46 -16.44
N GLN A 285 -9.37 -15.50 -15.62
CA GLN A 285 -9.60 -15.41 -14.18
C GLN A 285 -8.39 -15.97 -13.44
N SER A 286 -7.76 -15.14 -12.61
CA SER A 286 -6.66 -15.60 -11.78
C SER A 286 -7.15 -16.54 -10.67
N VAL A 287 -6.22 -17.31 -10.11
CA VAL A 287 -6.50 -18.13 -8.92
C VAL A 287 -6.84 -17.22 -7.73
N TRP A 288 -7.75 -17.70 -6.87
CA TRP A 288 -8.04 -17.06 -5.58
C TRP A 288 -6.84 -17.11 -4.65
N ARG A 289 -6.41 -15.94 -4.15
CA ARG A 289 -5.38 -15.78 -3.12
C ARG A 289 -6.04 -15.44 -1.80
N ALA A 290 -5.75 -16.19 -0.74
CA ALA A 290 -6.17 -15.82 0.61
C ALA A 290 -5.40 -14.57 1.08
N LEU A 291 -6.09 -13.63 1.73
CA LEU A 291 -5.48 -12.45 2.34
C LEU A 291 -5.43 -12.61 3.86
N ASP A 292 -4.29 -12.25 4.44
CA ASP A 292 -4.11 -12.26 5.89
C ASP A 292 -4.65 -10.95 6.50
N MET A 293 -5.51 -11.10 7.50
CA MET A 293 -6.11 -9.99 8.22
C MET A 293 -5.51 -9.88 9.63
N SER A 294 -5.35 -8.64 10.11
CA SER A 294 -4.87 -8.33 11.46
C SER A 294 -5.71 -7.24 12.07
N TYR A 295 -6.36 -7.50 13.22
CA TYR A 295 -7.25 -6.57 13.92
C TYR A 295 -8.34 -5.98 13.01
N ASP A 296 -8.94 -6.84 12.19
CA ASP A 296 -9.96 -6.51 11.18
C ASP A 296 -9.49 -5.62 10.02
N ILE A 297 -8.17 -5.46 9.86
CA ILE A 297 -7.55 -4.66 8.79
C ILE A 297 -6.75 -5.57 7.85
N VAL A 298 -6.79 -5.25 6.57
CA VAL A 298 -6.08 -5.97 5.49
C VAL A 298 -5.59 -5.00 4.43
N ASP A 299 -4.47 -5.34 3.79
CA ASP A 299 -4.05 -4.68 2.55
C ASP A 299 -4.54 -5.50 1.35
N LEU A 300 -5.06 -4.81 0.33
CA LEU A 300 -5.30 -5.45 -0.96
C LEU A 300 -3.97 -5.93 -1.54
N TYR A 301 -4.00 -7.13 -2.14
CA TYR A 301 -2.81 -7.71 -2.74
C TYR A 301 -2.48 -7.00 -4.06
N LYS A 302 -1.21 -6.60 -4.22
CA LYS A 302 -0.69 -6.01 -5.46
C LYS A 302 -0.11 -7.11 -6.33
N TYR A 303 -0.69 -7.32 -7.51
CA TYR A 303 -0.19 -8.30 -8.46
C TYR A 303 1.07 -7.76 -9.14
N THR A 304 2.13 -8.58 -9.24
CA THR A 304 3.31 -8.17 -10.01
C THR A 304 3.01 -8.18 -11.51
N GLN A 305 3.82 -7.48 -12.32
CA GLN A 305 3.68 -7.54 -13.78
C GLN A 305 3.78 -8.98 -14.31
N GLU A 306 4.56 -9.85 -13.67
CA GLU A 306 4.66 -11.26 -14.04
C GLU A 306 3.38 -12.03 -13.70
N GLU A 307 2.77 -11.76 -12.55
CA GLU A 307 1.51 -12.40 -12.13
C GLU A 307 0.31 -11.94 -12.96
N GLN A 308 0.36 -10.71 -13.49
CA GLN A 308 -0.66 -10.15 -14.35
C GLN A 308 -0.59 -10.70 -15.78
N ARG A 309 0.55 -11.25 -16.21
CA ARG A 309 0.68 -11.81 -17.56
C ARG A 309 -0.18 -13.05 -17.71
N TRP A 310 -1.05 -13.00 -18.70
CA TRP A 310 -1.85 -14.13 -19.12
C TRP A 310 -1.83 -14.22 -20.65
N ASN A 311 -2.16 -15.40 -21.19
CA ASN A 311 -2.21 -15.64 -22.62
C ASN A 311 -3.62 -16.14 -22.99
N PRO A 312 -4.33 -15.46 -23.90
CA PRO A 312 -5.65 -15.87 -24.38
C PRO A 312 -5.67 -17.18 -25.17
N ASN A 313 -4.50 -17.73 -25.54
CA ASN A 313 -4.36 -18.96 -26.31
C ASN A 313 -5.18 -18.92 -27.62
N ILE A 314 -5.04 -17.81 -28.36
CA ILE A 314 -5.69 -17.52 -29.63
C ILE A 314 -4.63 -17.34 -30.72
N SER A 315 -4.95 -17.75 -31.95
CA SER A 315 -4.05 -17.53 -33.09
C SER A 315 -4.02 -16.04 -33.50
N ILE A 316 -2.99 -15.62 -34.25
CA ILE A 316 -2.86 -14.24 -34.71
C ILE A 316 -4.00 -13.87 -35.66
N GLU A 317 -4.35 -14.78 -36.57
CA GLU A 317 -5.43 -14.60 -37.53
C GLU A 317 -6.78 -14.45 -36.82
N ASP A 318 -7.08 -15.34 -35.86
CA ASP A 318 -8.33 -15.29 -35.10
C ASP A 318 -8.41 -14.01 -34.24
N PHE A 319 -7.30 -13.60 -33.62
CA PHE A 319 -7.22 -12.35 -32.85
C PHE A 319 -7.52 -11.13 -33.71
N LYS A 320 -6.90 -11.05 -34.90
CA LYS A 320 -7.11 -9.95 -35.85
C LYS A 320 -8.55 -9.91 -36.36
N GLU A 321 -9.14 -11.05 -36.70
CA GLU A 321 -10.54 -11.15 -37.10
C GLU A 321 -11.49 -10.72 -35.98
N LEU A 322 -11.18 -11.12 -34.74
CA LEU A 322 -11.94 -10.75 -33.55
C LEU A 322 -11.93 -9.23 -33.32
N VAL A 323 -10.75 -8.60 -33.38
CA VAL A 323 -10.62 -7.14 -33.28
C VAL A 323 -11.41 -6.45 -34.39
N LEU A 324 -11.30 -6.93 -35.63
CA LEU A 324 -12.04 -6.36 -36.76
C LEU A 324 -13.56 -6.44 -36.55
N LYS A 325 -14.04 -7.57 -36.05
CA LYS A 325 -15.46 -7.86 -35.85
C LYS A 325 -16.07 -7.06 -34.69
N GLU A 326 -15.38 -6.97 -33.56
CA GLU A 326 -15.90 -6.34 -32.35
C GLU A 326 -15.54 -4.86 -32.24
N CYS A 327 -14.35 -4.47 -32.70
CA CYS A 327 -13.82 -3.11 -32.55
C CYS A 327 -13.75 -2.32 -33.87
N GLY A 328 -13.97 -2.96 -35.02
CA GLY A 328 -14.01 -2.33 -36.33
C GLY A 328 -12.65 -1.99 -36.93
N ASP A 329 -12.67 -1.44 -38.14
CA ASP A 329 -11.47 -1.13 -38.97
C ASP A 329 -10.48 -0.19 -38.26
N TYR A 330 -10.99 0.75 -37.45
CA TYR A 330 -10.17 1.72 -36.75
C TYR A 330 -9.22 1.02 -35.76
N HIS A 331 -9.76 0.23 -34.84
CA HIS A 331 -8.97 -0.52 -33.86
C HIS A 331 -8.13 -1.62 -34.52
N TYR A 332 -8.63 -2.23 -35.60
CA TYR A 332 -7.87 -3.21 -36.39
C TYR A 332 -6.51 -2.66 -36.85
N SER A 333 -6.45 -1.38 -37.25
CA SER A 333 -5.21 -0.74 -37.70
C SER A 333 -4.10 -0.74 -36.64
N PHE A 334 -4.44 -0.83 -35.35
CA PHE A 334 -3.49 -0.89 -34.24
C PHE A 334 -3.02 -2.31 -33.92
N VAL A 335 -3.61 -3.35 -34.53
CA VAL A 335 -3.19 -4.75 -34.33
C VAL A 335 -2.67 -5.41 -35.61
N ASP A 336 -2.81 -4.77 -36.76
CA ASP A 336 -2.40 -5.32 -38.06
C ASP A 336 -0.91 -5.67 -38.11
N PHE A 337 -0.07 -4.97 -37.34
CA PHE A 337 1.37 -5.22 -37.28
C PHE A 337 1.77 -6.51 -36.54
N ILE A 338 0.85 -7.15 -35.81
CA ILE A 338 1.14 -8.34 -35.01
C ILE A 338 1.60 -9.49 -35.91
N GLN A 339 2.74 -10.07 -35.56
CA GLN A 339 3.43 -11.17 -36.25
C GLN A 339 3.74 -12.36 -35.33
N THR A 340 3.66 -12.19 -34.00
CA THR A 340 3.87 -13.27 -33.02
C THR A 340 2.76 -13.29 -31.98
N GLU A 341 2.44 -14.46 -31.44
CA GLU A 341 1.44 -14.62 -30.38
C GLU A 341 1.84 -13.87 -29.09
N GLU A 342 3.15 -13.72 -28.83
CA GLU A 342 3.66 -12.95 -27.70
C GLU A 342 3.26 -11.46 -27.78
N GLN A 343 3.11 -10.91 -28.99
CA GLN A 343 2.65 -9.54 -29.19
C GLN A 343 1.16 -9.36 -28.84
N ILE A 344 0.37 -10.42 -28.80
CA ILE A 344 -1.04 -10.35 -28.34
C ILE A 344 -1.09 -10.00 -26.86
N GLN A 345 -0.08 -10.41 -26.08
CA GLN A 345 -0.03 -10.17 -24.63
C GLN A 345 0.04 -8.68 -24.27
N SER A 346 0.52 -7.81 -25.17
CA SER A 346 0.51 -6.35 -24.90
C SER A 346 -0.89 -5.74 -24.88
N PHE A 347 -1.89 -6.45 -25.40
CA PHE A 347 -3.29 -6.05 -25.39
C PHE A 347 -4.08 -6.73 -24.27
N CYS A 348 -3.45 -7.65 -23.54
CA CYS A 348 -4.02 -8.34 -22.39
C CYS A 348 -3.83 -7.47 -21.15
N LEU A 349 -4.92 -7.12 -20.49
CA LEU A 349 -4.95 -6.19 -19.37
C LEU A 349 -5.75 -6.76 -18.20
N VAL A 350 -5.60 -6.14 -17.02
CA VAL A 350 -6.37 -6.48 -15.83
C VAL A 350 -7.58 -5.56 -15.78
N GLU A 351 -8.78 -6.10 -15.92
CA GLU A 351 -10.00 -5.29 -15.96
C GLU A 351 -10.54 -4.98 -14.57
N ASN A 352 -10.47 -5.96 -13.67
CA ASN A 352 -11.01 -5.82 -12.33
C ASN A 352 -10.30 -6.72 -11.33
N ILE A 353 -10.32 -6.27 -10.07
CA ILE A 353 -9.88 -7.03 -8.90
C ILE A 353 -11.11 -7.36 -8.07
N ILE A 354 -11.29 -8.63 -7.75
CA ILE A 354 -12.45 -9.13 -7.02
C ILE A 354 -11.99 -9.57 -5.63
N LEU A 355 -12.57 -8.95 -4.61
CA LEU A 355 -12.45 -9.36 -3.22
C LEU A 355 -13.70 -10.15 -2.82
N LYS A 356 -13.52 -11.44 -2.55
CA LYS A 356 -14.52 -12.30 -1.93
C LYS A 356 -14.37 -12.24 -0.41
N VAL A 357 -15.45 -11.85 0.25
CA VAL A 357 -15.54 -11.74 1.71
C VAL A 357 -16.44 -12.86 2.23
N VAL A 358 -15.89 -13.75 3.04
CA VAL A 358 -16.65 -14.80 3.72
C VAL A 358 -16.75 -14.46 5.19
N PHE A 359 -17.95 -14.09 5.65
CA PHE A 359 -18.24 -13.84 7.05
C PHE A 359 -18.81 -15.09 7.72
N SER A 360 -18.22 -15.48 8.84
CA SER A 360 -18.63 -16.62 9.67
C SER A 360 -19.12 -16.12 11.04
N PRO A 361 -20.44 -16.01 11.26
CA PRO A 361 -21.01 -15.63 12.55
C PRO A 361 -20.65 -16.63 13.67
N ASN A 362 -20.46 -16.13 14.89
CA ASN A 362 -20.12 -16.96 16.05
C ASN A 362 -21.34 -17.68 16.65
N ASP A 363 -22.56 -17.26 16.30
CA ASP A 363 -23.82 -17.81 16.82
C ASP A 363 -24.24 -19.13 16.14
N GLY A 364 -23.45 -19.64 15.20
CA GLY A 364 -23.72 -20.87 14.46
C GLY A 364 -24.61 -20.67 13.23
N SER A 365 -24.94 -19.43 12.88
CA SER A 365 -25.61 -19.08 11.62
C SER A 365 -24.81 -19.54 10.38
N ALA A 366 -25.52 -19.64 9.25
CA ALA A 366 -24.88 -19.92 7.98
C ALA A 366 -23.87 -18.82 7.61
N ARG A 367 -22.75 -19.23 7.00
CA ARG A 367 -21.74 -18.30 6.49
C ARG A 367 -22.33 -17.45 5.37
N VAL A 368 -21.98 -16.17 5.35
CA VAL A 368 -22.39 -15.22 4.32
C VAL A 368 -21.20 -14.94 3.42
N THR A 369 -21.41 -15.00 2.10
CA THR A 369 -20.39 -14.65 1.11
C THR A 369 -20.82 -13.42 0.34
N LYS A 370 -19.97 -12.40 0.29
CA LYS A 370 -20.18 -11.18 -0.48
C LYS A 370 -18.96 -10.89 -1.36
N TYR A 371 -19.16 -10.05 -2.37
CA TYR A 371 -18.13 -9.68 -3.31
C TYR A 371 -18.01 -8.15 -3.42
N LEU A 372 -16.79 -7.66 -3.37
CA LEU A 372 -16.45 -6.29 -3.71
C LEU A 372 -15.58 -6.34 -4.97
N VAL A 373 -16.02 -5.69 -6.04
CA VAL A 373 -15.36 -5.70 -7.34
C VAL A 373 -14.80 -4.30 -7.60
N PHE A 374 -13.48 -4.19 -7.65
CA PHE A 374 -12.77 -2.98 -8.06
C PHE A 374 -12.63 -3.00 -9.58
N VAL A 375 -13.38 -2.16 -10.27
CA VAL A 375 -13.31 -1.98 -11.72
C VAL A 375 -12.19 -0.98 -12.00
N LEU A 376 -11.18 -1.41 -12.75
CA LEU A 376 -9.97 -0.62 -13.00
C LEU A 376 -10.16 0.28 -14.22
N ALA A 377 -9.51 1.45 -14.19
CA ALA A 377 -9.46 2.34 -15.35
C ALA A 377 -8.36 1.87 -16.31
N ASN A 378 -8.74 1.48 -17.53
CA ASN A 378 -7.83 0.89 -18.52
C ASN A 378 -7.38 1.87 -19.63
N SER A 379 -7.91 3.10 -19.64
CA SER A 379 -7.59 4.15 -20.62
C SER A 379 -7.87 5.56 -20.08
N CYS A 380 -7.27 6.57 -20.73
CA CYS A 380 -7.44 8.01 -20.43
C CYS A 380 -8.60 8.63 -21.21
#